data_AF-A0A0G2F061-F1
#
_entry.id   AF-A0A0G2F061-F1
#
_cell.length_a   1.000
_cell.length_b   1.000
_cell.length_c   1.000
_cell.angle_alpha   90.00
_cell.angle_beta   90.00
_cell.angle_gamma   90.00
#
_symmetry.space_group_name_H-M   'P 1'
#
loop_
_entity.id
_entity.type
_entity.pdbx_description
1 polymer ?
#
loop_
_entity_poly.entity_id
_entity_poly.type
_entity_poly.pdbx_seq_one_letter_code
_entity_poly.pdbx_strand_id
1 'polypeptide(L)'
;MLPNLLRITPRTPTEDPEDVFATALGTIFTDDLRNQHGDPGCVIAYLSRRLDGAVDLHVADPRGEEERKKFAHYLWNAGVLMAELCGGRPAWGGGEEDRVLGGLEWRLHAGREWWVDAGEEACWRVEGERVLELGAGVGLAGIVSTLVGAEEVVVSDYPAPEILENLEQNVERNIPEKLSGQCRQLHQDIGSRLPLDAA
;
A
#
# COMPACT_ATOMS: atom_id res chain seq x y z
N MET A 1 -8.99 12.15 -5.58
CA MET A 1 -9.50 10.80 -5.21
C MET A 1 -8.33 9.89 -4.88
N LEU A 2 -8.53 8.88 -4.02
CA LEU A 2 -7.47 7.93 -3.63
C LEU A 2 -6.80 7.20 -4.81
N PRO A 3 -7.53 6.77 -5.87
CA PRO A 3 -6.91 6.12 -7.03
C PRO A 3 -5.86 6.98 -7.76
N ASN A 4 -5.90 8.31 -7.60
CA ASN A 4 -4.90 9.21 -8.19
C ASN A 4 -3.51 9.07 -7.54
N LEU A 5 -3.41 8.33 -6.44
CA LEU A 5 -2.16 7.99 -5.77
C LEU A 5 -1.54 6.69 -6.31
N LEU A 6 -2.25 5.98 -7.19
CA LEU A 6 -1.87 4.67 -7.67
C LEU A 6 -1.56 4.69 -9.16
N ARG A 7 -0.49 4.01 -9.56
CA ARG A 7 -0.31 3.53 -10.93
C ARG A 7 -0.39 2.02 -10.94
N ILE A 8 -1.10 1.46 -11.89
CA ILE A 8 -1.12 0.01 -12.11
C ILE A 8 -0.54 -0.25 -13.50
N THR A 9 0.51 -1.06 -13.58
CA THR A 9 1.16 -1.42 -14.85
C THR A 9 1.35 -2.93 -14.95
N PRO A 10 1.08 -3.55 -16.11
CA PRO A 10 1.44 -4.95 -16.34
C PRO A 10 2.94 -5.17 -16.19
N ARG A 11 3.34 -6.28 -15.56
CA ARG A 11 4.75 -6.72 -15.47
C ARG A 11 5.29 -7.13 -16.84
N THR A 12 4.41 -7.65 -17.69
CA THR A 12 4.69 -7.97 -19.08
C THR A 12 3.84 -7.05 -19.94
N PRO A 13 4.39 -5.94 -20.43
CA PRO A 13 3.67 -5.06 -21.34
C PRO A 13 3.30 -5.81 -22.61
N THR A 14 2.09 -5.56 -23.09
CA THR A 14 1.57 -6.04 -24.36
C THR A 14 1.38 -4.85 -25.28
N GLU A 15 1.65 -5.05 -26.57
CA GLU A 15 1.38 -4.05 -27.61
C GLU A 15 -0.04 -4.19 -28.17
N ASP A 16 -0.80 -5.22 -27.74
CA ASP A 16 -2.17 -5.43 -28.16
C ASP A 16 -3.07 -4.29 -27.63
N PRO A 17 -3.69 -3.48 -28.51
CA PRO A 17 -4.55 -2.38 -28.09
C PRO A 17 -5.69 -2.80 -27.16
N GLU A 18 -6.22 -4.02 -27.31
CA GLU A 18 -7.34 -4.53 -26.51
C GLU A 18 -6.93 -4.78 -25.06
N ASP A 19 -5.77 -5.39 -24.85
CA ASP A 19 -5.20 -5.62 -23.52
C ASP A 19 -4.79 -4.31 -22.83
N VAL A 20 -4.21 -3.37 -23.59
CA VAL A 20 -3.86 -2.03 -23.10
C VAL A 20 -5.12 -1.31 -22.63
N PHE A 21 -6.18 -1.34 -23.43
CA PHE A 21 -7.46 -0.74 -23.08
C PHE A 21 -8.08 -1.40 -21.84
N ALA A 22 -8.13 -2.72 -21.78
CA ALA A 22 -8.72 -3.47 -20.67
C ALA A 22 -8.00 -3.16 -19.34
N THR A 23 -6.67 -3.09 -19.35
CA THR A 23 -5.87 -2.74 -18.17
C THR A 23 -6.09 -1.29 -17.72
N ALA A 24 -6.30 -0.37 -18.68
CA ALA A 24 -6.45 1.05 -18.41
C ALA A 24 -7.84 1.46 -17.88
N LEU A 25 -8.83 0.56 -17.89
CA LEU A 25 -10.21 0.86 -17.49
C LEU A 25 -10.31 1.53 -16.10
N GLY A 26 -9.42 1.16 -15.17
CA GLY A 26 -9.39 1.76 -13.83
C GLY A 26 -8.88 3.17 -13.72
N THR A 27 -8.02 3.52 -14.66
CA THR A 27 -7.43 4.85 -14.75
C THR A 27 -8.30 5.76 -15.62
N ILE A 28 -9.03 5.22 -16.59
CA ILE A 28 -9.90 5.99 -17.49
C ILE A 28 -11.24 6.35 -16.82
N PHE A 29 -11.80 5.46 -16.00
CA PHE A 29 -13.08 5.67 -15.32
C PHE A 29 -12.90 5.89 -13.81
N THR A 30 -12.29 7.02 -13.45
CA THR A 30 -11.98 7.36 -12.05
C THR A 30 -13.20 7.69 -11.18
N ASP A 31 -14.34 7.97 -11.82
CA ASP A 31 -15.62 8.28 -11.15
C ASP A 31 -16.41 7.01 -10.79
N ASP A 32 -15.92 5.84 -11.18
CA ASP A 32 -16.56 4.55 -10.88
C ASP A 32 -16.22 4.07 -9.46
N LEU A 33 -17.08 3.25 -8.86
CA LEU A 33 -17.04 2.78 -7.46
C LEU A 33 -15.89 1.79 -7.16
N ARG A 34 -14.76 1.91 -7.84
CA ARG A 34 -13.62 0.99 -7.67
C ARG A 34 -12.99 1.19 -6.29
N ASN A 35 -13.23 0.20 -5.42
CA ASN A 35 -12.77 0.23 -4.03
C ASN A 35 -11.55 -0.65 -3.75
N GLN A 36 -11.11 -1.43 -4.74
CA GLN A 36 -9.99 -2.36 -4.66
C GLN A 36 -9.16 -2.30 -5.94
N HIS A 37 -7.87 -2.60 -5.83
CA HIS A 37 -6.87 -2.41 -6.88
C HIS A 37 -5.92 -3.60 -6.97
N GLY A 38 -5.42 -3.82 -8.18
CA GLY A 38 -4.43 -4.83 -8.49
C GLY A 38 -5.01 -6.07 -9.15
N ASP A 39 -4.25 -6.60 -10.10
CA ASP A 39 -4.52 -7.86 -10.77
C ASP A 39 -3.23 -8.70 -10.74
N PRO A 40 -3.31 -10.04 -10.64
CA PRO A 40 -2.15 -10.90 -10.79
C PRO A 40 -1.40 -10.57 -12.07
N GLY A 41 -0.10 -10.29 -11.96
CA GLY A 41 0.70 -9.89 -13.12
C GLY A 41 0.92 -8.39 -13.26
N CYS A 42 0.31 -7.55 -12.42
CA CYS A 42 0.54 -6.12 -12.40
C CYS A 42 1.44 -5.69 -11.23
N VAL A 43 2.09 -4.53 -11.39
CA VAL A 43 2.72 -3.76 -10.32
C VAL A 43 1.81 -2.59 -9.98
N ILE A 44 1.56 -2.39 -8.69
CA ILE A 44 0.88 -1.21 -8.16
C ILE A 44 1.93 -0.30 -7.54
N ALA A 45 2.19 0.85 -8.15
CA ALA A 45 3.03 1.88 -7.55
C ALA A 45 2.17 2.87 -6.76
N TYR A 46 2.34 2.93 -5.44
CA TYR A 46 1.75 3.93 -4.56
C TYR A 46 2.70 5.12 -4.39
N LEU A 47 2.18 6.32 -4.62
CA LEU A 47 2.92 7.57 -4.53
C LEU A 47 2.47 8.38 -3.32
N SER A 48 3.26 8.32 -2.25
CA SER A 48 3.11 9.25 -1.12
C SER A 48 3.76 10.59 -1.45
N ARG A 49 3.19 11.67 -0.92
CA ARG A 49 3.80 13.01 -0.99
C ARG A 49 4.87 13.25 0.08
N ARG A 50 4.97 12.36 1.06
CA ARG A 50 5.98 12.45 2.12
C ARG A 50 7.22 11.60 1.81
N LEU A 51 7.03 10.49 1.10
CA LEU A 51 8.13 9.57 0.79
C LEU A 51 8.95 10.08 -0.40
N ASP A 52 10.23 9.73 -0.41
CA ASP A 52 11.16 10.11 -1.50
C ASP A 52 10.98 9.26 -2.77
N GLY A 53 10.34 8.09 -2.64
CA GLY A 53 10.10 7.13 -3.73
C GLY A 53 8.71 6.51 -3.68
N ALA A 54 8.36 5.81 -4.75
CA ALA A 54 7.14 5.00 -4.82
C ALA A 54 7.26 3.75 -3.92
N VAL A 55 6.12 3.25 -3.47
CA VAL A 55 6.00 1.93 -2.85
C VAL A 55 5.40 0.98 -3.89
N ASP A 56 6.19 0.02 -4.36
CA ASP A 56 5.82 -0.92 -5.42
C ASP A 56 5.27 -2.22 -4.82
N LEU A 57 4.00 -2.50 -5.07
CA LEU A 57 3.26 -3.62 -4.50
C LEU A 57 2.82 -4.60 -5.58
N HIS A 58 2.86 -5.88 -5.24
CA HIS A 58 2.18 -6.94 -5.96
C HIS A 58 0.98 -7.46 -5.17
N VAL A 59 0.07 -8.07 -5.90
CA VAL A 59 -1.06 -8.83 -5.37
C VAL A 59 -0.76 -10.33 -5.43
N ALA A 60 -1.22 -11.07 -4.43
CA ALA A 60 -1.21 -12.52 -4.45
C ALA A 60 -2.21 -13.08 -5.49
N ASP A 61 -2.03 -14.33 -5.90
CA ASP A 61 -2.93 -15.03 -6.85
C ASP A 61 -3.50 -16.34 -6.23
N PRO A 62 -4.32 -16.23 -5.14
CA PRO A 62 -4.88 -17.36 -4.42
C PRO A 62 -5.58 -18.38 -5.34
N ARG A 63 -4.99 -19.59 -5.46
CA ARG A 63 -5.58 -20.69 -6.25
C ARG A 63 -6.76 -21.37 -5.55
N GLY A 64 -6.82 -21.32 -4.22
CA GLY A 64 -7.91 -21.89 -3.43
C GLY A 64 -9.14 -20.99 -3.34
N GLU A 65 -10.33 -21.58 -3.25
CA GLU A 65 -11.59 -20.84 -3.15
C GLU A 65 -11.74 -20.14 -1.79
N GLU A 66 -11.29 -20.79 -0.72
CA GLU A 66 -11.41 -20.27 0.64
C GLU A 66 -10.55 -19.03 0.84
N GLU A 67 -9.33 -19.02 0.30
CA GLU A 67 -8.42 -17.90 0.31
C GLU A 67 -8.94 -16.74 -0.56
N ARG A 68 -9.51 -17.04 -1.75
CA ARG A 68 -10.11 -16.01 -2.61
C ARG A 68 -11.26 -15.28 -1.92
N LYS A 69 -12.11 -15.98 -1.17
CA LYS A 69 -13.22 -15.39 -0.42
C LYS A 69 -12.79 -14.45 0.70
N LYS A 70 -11.51 -14.47 1.11
CA LYS A 70 -10.97 -13.54 2.12
C LYS A 70 -10.62 -12.17 1.53
N PHE A 71 -10.46 -12.06 0.22
CA PHE A 71 -10.09 -10.82 -0.48
C PHE A 71 -8.81 -10.13 0.01
N ALA A 72 -7.92 -10.86 0.69
CA ALA A 72 -6.63 -10.36 1.20
C ALA A 72 -5.59 -10.09 0.08
N HIS A 73 -5.93 -10.42 -1.17
CA HIS A 73 -5.03 -10.27 -2.30
C HIS A 73 -5.14 -8.91 -3.01
N TYR A 74 -6.09 -8.03 -2.67
CA TYR A 74 -6.20 -6.70 -3.31
C TYR A 74 -5.63 -5.57 -2.44
N LEU A 75 -5.25 -4.46 -3.08
CA LEU A 75 -5.08 -3.18 -2.40
C LEU A 75 -6.42 -2.46 -2.29
N TRP A 76 -6.94 -2.29 -1.08
CA TRP A 76 -8.19 -1.57 -0.84
C TRP A 76 -7.96 -0.06 -0.71
N ASN A 77 -8.93 0.77 -1.13
CA ASN A 77 -8.89 2.22 -0.91
C ASN A 77 -8.68 2.57 0.57
N ALA A 78 -9.25 1.78 1.49
CA ALA A 78 -9.03 1.97 2.93
C ALA A 78 -7.54 1.84 3.30
N GLY A 79 -6.82 0.88 2.71
CA GLY A 79 -5.37 0.74 2.90
C GLY A 79 -4.59 1.92 2.32
N VAL A 80 -5.02 2.45 1.17
CA VAL A 80 -4.43 3.68 0.59
C VAL A 80 -4.66 4.90 1.48
N LEU A 81 -5.87 5.05 2.03
CA LEU A 81 -6.18 6.15 2.95
C LEU A 81 -5.39 6.01 4.25
N MET A 82 -5.31 4.81 4.82
CA MET A 82 -4.49 4.54 6.00
C MET A 82 -3.03 4.90 5.78
N ALA A 83 -2.48 4.54 4.61
CA ALA A 83 -1.12 4.91 4.23
C ALA A 83 -0.93 6.43 4.09
N GLU A 84 -1.91 7.16 3.54
CA GLU A 84 -1.86 8.63 3.50
C GLU A 84 -1.94 9.25 4.90
N LEU A 85 -2.79 8.72 5.78
CA LEU A 85 -2.98 9.25 7.14
C LEU A 85 -1.76 8.98 8.03
N CYS A 86 -1.25 7.76 8.04
CA CYS A 86 -0.02 7.40 8.77
C CYS A 86 1.21 8.06 8.14
N GLY A 87 1.22 8.19 6.82
CA GLY A 87 2.22 8.94 6.09
C GLY A 87 2.20 10.41 6.52
N GLY A 88 1.03 11.03 6.59
CA GLY A 88 0.89 12.45 6.91
C GLY A 88 1.18 13.36 5.71
N ARG A 89 0.96 14.66 5.91
CA ARG A 89 1.13 15.67 4.86
C ARG A 89 2.55 15.69 4.28
N PRO A 90 2.70 16.16 3.02
CA PRO A 90 4.00 16.45 2.45
C PRO A 90 4.82 17.33 3.39
N ALA A 91 6.11 17.01 3.55
CA ALA A 91 7.03 17.83 4.35
C ALA A 91 7.37 19.18 3.69
N TRP A 92 6.96 19.39 2.43
CA TRP A 92 7.34 20.53 1.59
C TRP A 92 6.13 21.45 1.39
N GLY A 93 6.34 22.76 1.52
CA GLY A 93 5.28 23.75 1.38
C GLY A 93 4.79 23.86 -0.06
N GLY A 94 3.59 23.34 -0.34
CA GLY A 94 2.62 23.83 -1.33
C GLY A 94 3.09 24.20 -2.74
N GLY A 95 4.26 23.72 -3.19
CA GLY A 95 4.78 23.97 -4.53
C GLY A 95 4.23 22.95 -5.53
N GLU A 96 3.79 23.44 -6.67
CA GLU A 96 3.37 22.69 -7.86
C GLU A 96 4.59 22.05 -8.56
N GLU A 97 5.43 21.33 -7.80
CA GLU A 97 6.53 20.60 -8.40
C GLU A 97 6.01 19.26 -8.92
N ASP A 98 5.79 19.21 -10.24
CA ASP A 98 5.65 17.98 -11.00
C ASP A 98 6.85 17.08 -10.68
N ARG A 99 6.66 16.09 -9.80
CA ARG A 99 7.71 15.13 -9.49
C ARG A 99 7.71 14.05 -10.56
N VAL A 100 8.83 13.94 -11.26
CA VAL A 100 9.10 12.76 -12.09
C VAL A 100 9.53 11.62 -11.18
N LEU A 101 8.57 10.94 -10.55
CA LEU A 101 8.81 9.70 -9.79
C LEU A 101 8.90 8.52 -10.78
N GLY A 102 10.06 7.85 -10.80
CA GLY A 102 10.25 6.65 -11.64
C GLY A 102 10.30 6.92 -13.16
N GLY A 103 10.77 8.09 -13.60
CA GLY A 103 10.96 8.39 -15.03
C GLY A 103 9.69 8.74 -15.82
N LEU A 104 8.55 8.87 -15.13
CA LEU A 104 7.28 9.32 -15.69
C LEU A 104 6.87 10.65 -15.05
N GLU A 105 6.35 11.58 -15.84
CA GLU A 105 5.89 12.89 -15.35
C GLU A 105 4.59 12.70 -14.55
N TRP A 106 4.64 12.99 -13.25
CA TRP A 106 3.47 12.90 -12.37
C TRP A 106 3.03 14.26 -11.89
N ARG A 107 1.78 14.62 -12.20
CA ARG A 107 1.14 15.82 -11.68
C ARG A 107 0.29 15.47 -10.46
N LEU A 108 0.90 15.47 -9.27
CA LEU A 108 0.12 15.44 -8.04
C LEU A 108 -0.46 16.83 -7.80
N HIS A 109 -1.71 17.05 -8.22
CA HIS A 109 -2.39 18.35 -8.05
C HIS A 109 -2.21 18.93 -6.63
N ALA A 110 -1.54 20.09 -6.58
CA ALA A 110 -1.21 20.81 -5.35
C ALA A 110 -2.44 21.40 -4.65
N GLY A 111 -3.57 21.54 -5.36
CA GLY A 111 -4.80 22.13 -4.86
C GLY A 111 -5.77 21.19 -4.14
N ARG A 112 -5.40 19.94 -3.82
CA ARG A 112 -6.30 19.06 -3.06
C ARG A 112 -6.31 19.46 -1.59
N GLU A 113 -7.49 19.64 -1.02
CA GLU A 113 -7.66 19.63 0.43
C GLU A 113 -7.16 18.28 0.98
N TRP A 114 -6.55 18.31 2.16
CA TRP A 114 -6.10 17.09 2.82
C TRP A 114 -7.30 16.29 3.33
N TRP A 115 -7.08 15.00 3.55
CA TRP A 115 -8.15 14.05 3.91
C TRP A 115 -8.88 14.41 5.20
N VAL A 116 -8.14 14.98 6.15
CA VAL A 116 -8.61 15.32 7.51
C VAL A 116 -8.04 16.67 7.95
N ASP A 117 -8.56 17.23 9.04
CA ASP A 117 -7.96 18.43 9.63
C ASP A 117 -6.64 18.11 10.36
N ALA A 118 -5.91 19.15 10.76
CA ALA A 118 -4.60 18.98 11.40
C ALA A 118 -4.67 18.34 12.80
N GLY A 119 -5.80 18.47 13.50
CA GLY A 119 -6.01 17.87 14.81
C GLY A 119 -6.21 16.37 14.69
N GLU A 120 -7.06 15.93 13.76
CA GLU A 120 -7.25 14.52 13.45
C GLU A 120 -5.98 13.88 12.85
N GLU A 121 -5.28 14.58 11.94
CA GLU A 121 -4.01 14.11 11.36
C GLU A 121 -2.98 13.75 12.44
N ALA A 122 -2.89 14.52 13.52
CA ALA A 122 -1.95 14.26 14.61
C ALA A 122 -2.21 12.91 15.30
N CYS A 123 -3.45 12.43 15.31
CA CYS A 123 -3.83 11.12 15.90
C CYS A 123 -3.36 9.92 15.08
N TRP A 124 -2.98 10.13 13.81
CA TRP A 124 -2.51 9.07 12.91
C TRP A 124 -0.98 8.97 12.85
N ARG A 125 -0.24 9.83 13.56
CA ARG A 125 1.22 9.82 13.57
C ARG A 125 1.75 8.53 14.20
N VAL A 126 2.66 7.88 13.50
CA VAL A 126 3.29 6.62 13.94
C VAL A 126 4.80 6.73 14.17
N GLU A 127 5.40 7.90 13.98
CA GLU A 127 6.83 8.12 14.20
C GLU A 127 7.21 7.85 15.67
N GLY A 128 8.14 6.92 15.88
CA GLY A 128 8.55 6.47 17.21
C GLY A 128 7.58 5.53 17.92
N GLU A 129 6.49 5.11 17.27
CA GLU A 129 5.48 4.22 17.85
C GLU A 129 5.69 2.75 17.46
N ARG A 130 5.08 1.84 18.22
CA ARG A 130 5.00 0.41 17.90
C ARG A 130 3.65 0.10 17.25
N VAL A 131 3.65 -0.37 16.01
CA VAL A 131 2.48 -0.51 15.13
C VAL A 131 2.19 -1.98 14.84
N LEU A 132 0.90 -2.34 14.86
CA LEU A 132 0.40 -3.63 14.40
C LEU A 132 -0.67 -3.41 13.31
N GLU A 133 -0.40 -3.88 12.09
CA GLU A 133 -1.37 -3.89 10.99
C GLU A 133 -2.06 -5.24 10.92
N LEU A 134 -3.39 -5.24 11.12
CA LEU A 134 -4.24 -6.43 11.07
C LEU A 134 -4.97 -6.51 9.73
N GLY A 135 -4.81 -7.62 9.00
CA GLY A 135 -5.40 -7.77 7.67
C GLY A 135 -4.70 -6.87 6.65
N ALA A 136 -3.36 -6.95 6.65
CA ALA A 136 -2.48 -6.09 5.88
C ALA A 136 -2.68 -6.21 4.35
N GLY A 137 -3.16 -7.34 3.87
CA GLY A 137 -3.28 -7.69 2.46
C GLY A 137 -1.95 -7.55 1.74
N VAL A 138 -1.80 -6.46 0.97
CA VAL A 138 -0.55 -6.14 0.27
C VAL A 138 0.51 -5.46 1.16
N GLY A 139 0.16 -5.02 2.37
CA GLY A 139 1.08 -4.47 3.38
C GLY A 139 1.35 -2.97 3.29
N LEU A 140 0.55 -2.21 2.54
CA LEU A 140 0.86 -0.82 2.23
C LEU A 140 0.98 0.06 3.48
N ALA A 141 0.05 -0.02 4.42
CA ALA A 141 0.05 0.89 5.58
C ALA A 141 1.21 0.58 6.53
N GLY A 142 1.53 -0.69 6.75
CA GLY A 142 2.69 -1.12 7.53
C GLY A 142 4.01 -0.69 6.89
N ILE A 143 4.17 -0.88 5.58
CA ILE A 143 5.36 -0.41 4.85
C ILE A 143 5.52 1.10 5.02
N VAL A 144 4.45 1.88 4.80
CA VAL A 144 4.51 3.34 4.96
C VAL A 144 4.83 3.72 6.41
N SER A 145 4.24 3.03 7.39
CA SER A 145 4.51 3.26 8.81
C SER A 145 5.99 3.07 9.15
N THR A 146 6.63 2.02 8.63
CA THR A 146 8.08 1.81 8.79
C THR A 146 8.87 2.95 8.12
N LEU A 147 8.52 3.32 6.89
CA LEU A 147 9.24 4.35 6.14
C LEU A 147 9.15 5.75 6.76
N VAL A 148 8.09 6.04 7.52
CA VAL A 148 7.94 7.33 8.23
C VAL A 148 8.45 7.30 9.67
N GLY A 149 9.13 6.22 10.08
CA GLY A 149 9.91 6.18 11.32
C GLY A 149 9.19 5.57 12.52
N ALA A 150 8.20 4.69 12.33
CA ALA A 150 7.75 3.83 13.41
C ALA A 150 8.92 3.04 14.02
N GLU A 151 8.92 2.88 15.35
CA GLU A 151 9.98 2.15 16.07
C GLU A 151 9.97 0.66 15.70
N GLU A 152 8.77 0.10 15.61
CA GLU A 152 8.52 -1.31 15.30
C GLU A 152 7.19 -1.42 14.57
N VAL A 153 7.15 -2.21 13.50
CA VAL A 153 5.94 -2.52 12.75
C VAL A 153 5.81 -4.02 12.62
N VAL A 154 4.63 -4.52 12.95
CA VAL A 154 4.22 -5.89 12.69
C VAL A 154 3.09 -5.86 11.67
N VAL A 155 3.29 -6.51 10.53
CA VAL A 155 2.23 -6.70 9.53
C VAL A 155 1.69 -8.12 9.60
N SER A 156 0.38 -8.29 9.69
CA SER A 156 -0.24 -9.61 9.78
C SER A 156 -1.44 -9.78 8.86
N ASP A 157 -1.62 -11.02 8.40
CA ASP A 157 -2.80 -11.45 7.64
C ASP A 157 -3.11 -12.93 7.89
N TYR A 158 -4.18 -13.41 7.25
CA TYR A 158 -4.65 -14.79 7.28
C TYR A 158 -3.53 -15.76 6.91
N PRO A 159 -3.42 -16.94 7.57
CA PRO A 159 -2.35 -17.92 7.35
C PRO A 159 -2.51 -18.69 6.02
N ALA A 160 -2.49 -17.98 4.90
CA ALA A 160 -2.44 -18.53 3.55
C ALA A 160 -1.04 -18.28 2.96
N PRO A 161 -0.30 -19.34 2.55
CA PRO A 161 1.08 -19.19 2.06
C PRO A 161 1.22 -18.16 0.95
N GLU A 162 0.32 -18.16 -0.03
CA GLU A 162 0.37 -17.24 -1.17
C GLU A 162 0.15 -15.77 -0.78
N ILE A 163 -0.63 -15.51 0.29
CA ILE A 163 -0.84 -14.16 0.82
C ILE A 163 0.38 -13.70 1.61
N LEU A 164 0.86 -14.55 2.53
CA LEU A 164 1.99 -14.23 3.41
C LEU A 164 3.30 -14.07 2.61
N GLU A 165 3.55 -14.92 1.62
CA GLU A 165 4.73 -14.82 0.76
C GLU A 165 4.70 -13.52 -0.06
N ASN A 166 3.54 -13.13 -0.60
CA ASN A 166 3.39 -11.86 -1.31
C ASN A 166 3.59 -10.65 -0.38
N LEU A 167 3.04 -10.71 0.83
CA LEU A 167 3.24 -9.68 1.85
C LEU A 167 4.72 -9.54 2.22
N GLU A 168 5.42 -10.66 2.41
CA GLU A 168 6.86 -10.69 2.68
C GLU A 168 7.66 -10.05 1.54
N GLN A 169 7.41 -10.46 0.30
CA GLN A 169 8.08 -9.89 -0.88
C GLN A 169 7.80 -8.39 -1.06
N ASN A 170 6.59 -7.92 -0.73
CA ASN A 170 6.27 -6.49 -0.78
C ASN A 170 7.03 -5.71 0.30
N VAL A 171 7.14 -6.25 1.51
CA VAL A 171 7.92 -5.64 2.59
C VAL A 171 9.40 -5.55 2.20
N GLU A 172 10.00 -6.67 1.77
CA GLU A 172 11.41 -6.74 1.38
C GLU A 172 11.76 -5.78 0.24
N ARG A 173 10.86 -5.64 -0.75
CA ARG A 173 11.08 -4.75 -1.90
C ARG A 173 11.16 -3.28 -1.51
N ASN A 174 10.37 -2.86 -0.53
CA ASN A 174 10.13 -1.45 -0.25
C ASN A 174 10.87 -0.94 0.98
N ILE A 175 11.26 -1.82 1.91
CA ILE A 175 11.95 -1.43 3.13
C ILE A 175 13.46 -1.52 2.92
N PRO A 176 14.20 -0.38 3.01
CA PRO A 176 15.65 -0.39 2.88
C PRO A 176 16.30 -1.27 3.94
N GLU A 177 17.45 -1.88 3.61
CA GLU A 177 18.17 -2.81 4.50
C GLU A 177 18.41 -2.26 5.91
N LYS A 178 18.69 -0.95 6.02
CA LYS A 178 18.88 -0.24 7.31
C LYS A 178 17.65 -0.26 8.23
N LEU A 179 16.45 -0.49 7.69
CA LEU A 179 15.18 -0.55 8.42
C LEU A 179 14.60 -1.97 8.46
N SER A 180 15.28 -2.97 7.90
CA SER A 180 14.76 -4.35 7.80
C SER A 180 14.39 -4.95 9.17
N GLY A 181 15.14 -4.63 10.22
CA GLY A 181 14.83 -5.06 11.60
C GLY A 181 13.64 -4.37 12.25
N GLN A 182 13.08 -3.32 11.66
CA GLN A 182 11.94 -2.56 12.20
C GLN A 182 10.59 -3.09 11.72
N CYS A 183 10.53 -3.88 10.65
CA CYS A 183 9.29 -4.44 10.13
C CYS A 183 9.34 -5.96 10.17
N ARG A 184 8.32 -6.60 10.76
CA ARG A 184 8.22 -8.05 10.89
C ARG A 184 6.88 -8.52 10.35
N GLN A 185 6.85 -9.61 9.59
CA GLN A 185 5.59 -10.27 9.27
C GLN A 185 5.23 -11.28 10.37
N LEU A 186 3.95 -11.37 10.70
CA LEU A 186 3.39 -12.45 11.53
C LEU A 186 2.14 -13.01 10.85
N HIS A 187 1.87 -14.30 11.04
CA HIS A 187 0.59 -14.87 10.63
C HIS A 187 -0.47 -14.64 11.71
N GLN A 188 -1.71 -14.37 11.32
CA GLN A 188 -2.80 -14.20 12.27
C GLN A 188 -4.12 -14.76 11.74
N ASP A 189 -4.73 -15.64 12.53
CA ASP A 189 -6.13 -16.04 12.35
C ASP A 189 -6.99 -15.32 13.40
N ILE A 190 -7.81 -14.37 12.95
CA ILE A 190 -8.67 -13.55 13.81
C ILE A 190 -9.71 -14.46 14.48
N GLY A 191 -9.48 -14.78 15.76
CA GLY A 191 -10.30 -15.72 16.55
C GLY A 191 -9.46 -16.79 17.26
N SER A 192 -8.22 -17.00 16.83
CA SER A 192 -7.23 -17.80 17.56
C SER A 192 -6.62 -16.99 18.71
N ARG A 193 -6.36 -17.62 19.87
CA ARG A 193 -5.61 -16.96 20.96
C ARG A 193 -4.17 -16.75 20.49
N LEU A 194 -3.67 -15.53 20.55
CA LEU A 194 -2.24 -15.27 20.49
C LEU A 194 -1.57 -16.08 21.62
N PRO A 195 -0.50 -16.86 21.35
CA PRO A 195 0.26 -17.47 22.43
C PRO A 195 0.79 -16.34 23.32
N LEU A 196 0.42 -16.38 24.60
CA LEU A 196 0.75 -15.36 25.62
C LEU A 196 2.26 -15.28 25.93
N ASP A 197 3.09 -16.11 25.29
CA ASP A 197 4.47 -16.38 25.68
C ASP A 197 5.51 -15.81 24.70
N ALA A 198 5.15 -14.83 23.86
CA ALA A 198 6.06 -14.21 22.88
C ALA A 198 6.39 -12.74 23.20
N ALA A 199 6.60 -12.41 24.48
CA ALA A 199 7.10 -11.13 24.95
C ALA A 199 8.45 -11.29 25.66
#